data_AF-A0A5J4QBB0-F1
#
_entry.id   AF-A0A5J4QBB0-F1
#
_cell.length_a   1.000
_cell.length_b   1.000
_cell.length_c   1.000
_cell.angle_alpha   90.00
_cell.angle_beta   90.00
_cell.angle_gamma   90.00
#
_symmetry.space_group_name_H-M   'P 1'
#
loop_
_entity.id
_entity.type
_entity.pdbx_description
1 polymer ?
#
loop_
_entity_poly.entity_id
_entity_poly.type
_entity_poly.pdbx_seq_one_letter_code
_entity_poly.pdbx_strand_id
1 'polypeptide(L)'
;MHPEHVFKIPEEKSLACCAFMEDYLANNGYVFSSNYDLLLYWVLMRNTSKNAGDGFGRELENPLEGEYIPDYEPEYSELRWGKHKDSQSVFYLHGALPFFDTGIDVIKEEYDGDYLLDKIKARMEKKEYPIFVTAGNAIEKLTHIMHNKYLSFCYDALSSITGSLITFGFNFGDNDTHIIDAINKAAQQPKPNRLWSIYIGVYSDNDYAHIKEI
;
A
#
# COMPACT_ATOMS: atom_id res chain seq x y z
N MET A 1 3.12 19.08 -8.38
CA MET A 1 1.94 18.67 -9.18
C MET A 1 2.10 17.19 -9.51
N HIS A 2 1.08 16.36 -9.26
CA HIS A 2 1.15 14.92 -9.55
C HIS A 2 1.17 14.71 -11.07
N PRO A 3 1.98 13.78 -11.62
CA PRO A 3 2.01 13.51 -13.06
C PRO A 3 0.66 13.01 -13.57
N GLU A 4 0.30 13.38 -14.81
CA GLU A 4 -0.96 12.97 -15.45
C GLU A 4 -1.03 11.48 -15.75
N HIS A 5 0.12 10.85 -15.99
CA HIS A 5 0.23 9.40 -16.20
C HIS A 5 1.66 8.93 -15.95
N VAL A 6 1.83 7.62 -15.82
CA VAL A 6 3.10 6.94 -15.50
C VAL A 6 4.27 7.37 -16.39
N PHE A 7 4.05 7.61 -17.68
CA PHE A 7 5.09 7.99 -18.64
C PHE A 7 5.61 9.44 -18.49
N LYS A 8 4.98 10.28 -17.66
CA LYS A 8 5.49 11.63 -17.33
C LYS A 8 6.56 11.60 -16.22
N ILE A 9 6.70 10.48 -15.50
CA ILE A 9 7.81 10.30 -14.56
C ILE A 9 9.10 10.09 -15.38
N PRO A 10 10.16 10.89 -15.17
CA PRO A 10 11.44 10.69 -15.84
C PRO A 10 11.93 9.27 -15.64
N GLU A 11 12.27 8.60 -16.73
CA GLU A 11 12.64 7.17 -16.73
C GLU A 11 13.80 6.86 -15.80
N GLU A 12 14.87 7.66 -15.85
CA GLU A 12 16.03 7.53 -14.97
C GLU A 12 15.64 7.58 -13.48
N LYS A 13 14.75 8.49 -13.10
CA LYS A 13 14.27 8.60 -11.70
C LYS A 13 13.40 7.41 -11.31
N SER A 14 12.55 6.94 -12.23
CA SER A 14 11.69 5.79 -12.02
C SER A 14 12.52 4.51 -11.81
N LEU A 15 13.51 4.29 -12.67
CA LEU A 15 14.44 3.16 -12.59
C LEU A 15 15.28 3.20 -11.32
N ALA A 16 15.88 4.35 -10.98
CA ALA A 16 16.69 4.49 -9.78
C ALA A 16 15.88 4.23 -8.50
N CYS A 17 14.64 4.73 -8.43
CA CYS A 17 13.74 4.47 -7.31
C CYS A 17 13.36 2.98 -7.25
N CYS A 18 12.98 2.37 -8.37
CA CYS A 18 12.66 0.95 -8.40
C CYS A 18 13.85 0.08 -7.99
N ALA A 19 15.06 0.39 -8.44
CA ALA A 19 16.26 -0.37 -8.09
C ALA A 19 16.55 -0.34 -6.58
N PHE A 20 16.41 0.84 -5.95
CA PHE A 20 16.52 0.99 -4.50
C PHE A 20 15.47 0.14 -3.76
N MET A 21 14.21 0.19 -4.21
CA MET A 21 13.13 -0.57 -3.58
C MET A 21 13.28 -2.08 -3.79
N GLU A 22 13.69 -2.51 -4.99
CA GLU A 22 13.84 -3.93 -5.32
C GLU A 22 14.90 -4.61 -4.46
N ASP A 23 16.04 -3.96 -4.22
CA ASP A 23 17.08 -4.48 -3.32
C ASP A 23 16.55 -4.66 -1.89
N TYR A 24 15.82 -3.66 -1.39
CA TYR A 24 15.21 -3.74 -0.05
C TYR A 24 14.15 -4.85 0.03
N LEU A 25 13.24 -4.93 -0.95
CA LEU A 25 12.17 -5.93 -1.00
C LEU A 25 12.69 -7.35 -1.18
N ALA A 26 13.75 -7.54 -1.98
CA ALA A 26 14.39 -8.84 -2.19
C ALA A 26 15.04 -9.40 -0.91
N ASN A 27 15.36 -8.54 0.06
CA ASN A 27 15.93 -8.90 1.35
C ASN A 27 14.87 -8.99 2.46
N ASN A 28 13.64 -9.41 2.12
CA ASN A 28 12.49 -9.53 3.02
C ASN A 28 12.09 -8.21 3.69
N GLY A 29 12.37 -7.08 3.04
CA GLY A 29 11.94 -5.77 3.48
C GLY A 29 10.44 -5.55 3.28
N TYR A 30 9.83 -4.77 4.18
CA TYR A 30 8.42 -4.37 4.07
C TYR A 30 8.33 -2.86 3.88
N VAL A 31 7.55 -2.44 2.88
CA VAL A 31 7.35 -1.04 2.53
C VAL A 31 5.95 -0.61 2.98
N PHE A 32 5.89 0.32 3.91
CA PHE A 32 4.64 0.94 4.35
C PHE A 32 4.55 2.36 3.79
N SER A 33 3.53 2.64 2.98
CA SER A 33 3.23 3.96 2.43
C SER A 33 2.04 4.58 3.15
N SER A 34 2.20 5.79 3.66
CA SER A 34 1.09 6.66 4.08
C SER A 34 0.55 7.53 2.94
N ASN A 35 1.25 7.56 1.79
CA ASN A 35 0.79 8.26 0.59
C ASN A 35 -0.26 7.41 -0.13
N TYR A 36 -1.36 8.05 -0.48
CA TYR A 36 -2.49 7.46 -1.20
C TYR A 36 -2.43 7.70 -2.72
N ASP A 37 -1.33 8.30 -3.21
CA ASP A 37 -1.16 8.61 -4.63
C ASP A 37 -0.77 7.39 -5.48
N LEU A 38 -0.51 7.61 -6.78
CA LEU A 38 -0.15 6.53 -7.71
C LEU A 38 1.36 6.36 -7.90
N LEU A 39 2.21 7.21 -7.31
CA LEU A 39 3.62 7.28 -7.67
C LEU A 39 4.37 5.99 -7.31
N LEU A 40 4.18 5.47 -6.10
CA LEU A 40 4.82 4.23 -5.68
C LEU A 40 4.35 3.06 -6.56
N TYR A 41 3.04 2.91 -6.73
CA TYR A 41 2.46 1.90 -7.61
C TYR A 41 3.01 1.99 -9.04
N TRP A 42 3.06 3.19 -9.61
CA TRP A 42 3.59 3.45 -10.95
C TRP A 42 5.06 3.09 -11.09
N VAL A 43 5.90 3.44 -10.11
CA VAL A 43 7.32 3.07 -10.11
C VAL A 43 7.49 1.56 -10.09
N LEU A 44 6.75 0.86 -9.22
CA LEU A 44 6.88 -0.60 -9.07
C LEU A 44 6.36 -1.35 -10.31
N MET A 45 5.18 -0.97 -10.80
CA MET A 45 4.56 -1.66 -11.94
C MET A 45 5.26 -1.36 -13.27
N ARG A 46 5.62 -0.10 -13.56
CA ARG A 46 6.29 0.27 -14.82
C ARG A 46 7.62 -0.46 -15.01
N ASN A 47 8.34 -0.68 -13.91
CA ASN A 47 9.65 -1.33 -13.94
C ASN A 47 9.57 -2.83 -13.65
N THR A 48 8.37 -3.42 -13.62
CA THR A 48 8.15 -4.86 -13.43
C THR A 48 8.86 -5.42 -12.20
N SER A 49 8.75 -4.71 -11.06
CA SER A 49 9.27 -5.17 -9.77
C SER A 49 8.77 -6.58 -9.47
N LYS A 50 9.67 -7.49 -9.10
CA LYS A 50 9.33 -8.90 -8.89
C LYS A 50 8.94 -9.19 -7.45
N ASN A 51 9.49 -8.39 -6.53
CA ASN A 51 9.34 -8.60 -5.10
C ASN A 51 8.29 -7.67 -4.47
N ALA A 52 7.76 -6.69 -5.22
CA ALA A 52 6.67 -5.84 -4.76
C ALA A 52 5.31 -6.52 -4.94
N GLY A 53 4.72 -6.99 -3.84
CA GLY A 53 3.36 -7.49 -3.79
C GLY A 53 2.49 -6.62 -2.89
N ASP A 54 1.32 -6.21 -3.37
CA ASP A 54 0.33 -5.45 -2.60
C ASP A 54 -0.86 -6.31 -2.12
N GLY A 55 -0.76 -7.63 -2.27
CA GLY A 55 -1.75 -8.61 -1.80
C GLY A 55 -2.94 -8.84 -2.74
N PHE A 56 -3.05 -8.07 -3.83
CA PHE A 56 -4.10 -8.23 -4.83
C PHE A 56 -3.77 -9.31 -5.85
N GLY A 57 -4.77 -10.08 -6.26
CA GLY A 57 -4.66 -11.07 -7.33
C GLY A 57 -6.00 -11.37 -7.98
N ARG A 58 -5.97 -12.10 -9.10
CA ARG A 58 -7.18 -12.54 -9.82
C ARG A 58 -7.53 -13.97 -9.41
N GLU A 59 -8.80 -14.24 -9.16
CA GLU A 59 -9.31 -15.58 -8.88
C GLU A 59 -9.88 -16.20 -10.14
N LEU A 60 -9.78 -17.54 -10.26
CA LEU A 60 -10.40 -18.28 -11.36
C LEU A 60 -11.87 -18.48 -11.01
N GLU A 61 -12.77 -17.88 -11.78
CA GLU A 61 -14.21 -17.89 -11.49
C GLU A 61 -14.92 -19.12 -12.09
N ASN A 62 -14.29 -19.79 -13.06
CA ASN A 62 -14.82 -21.00 -13.70
C ASN A 62 -13.88 -22.21 -13.53
N PRO A 63 -13.56 -22.65 -12.30
CA PRO A 63 -12.67 -23.80 -12.10
C PRO A 63 -13.26 -25.07 -12.72
N LEU A 64 -12.42 -25.84 -13.40
CA LEU A 64 -12.81 -27.16 -13.90
C LEU A 64 -12.99 -28.13 -12.72
N GLU A 65 -14.21 -28.62 -12.53
CA GLU A 65 -14.49 -29.74 -11.63
C GLU A 65 -14.60 -31.04 -12.43
N GLY A 66 -13.48 -31.74 -12.65
CA GLY A 66 -13.48 -33.09 -13.24
C GLY A 66 -12.90 -33.19 -14.65
N GLU A 67 -13.64 -33.84 -15.56
CA GLU A 67 -13.14 -34.24 -16.88
C GLU A 67 -12.70 -33.04 -17.75
N TYR A 68 -11.70 -33.28 -18.60
CA TYR A 68 -11.19 -32.29 -19.54
C TYR A 68 -12.30 -31.82 -20.49
N ILE A 69 -12.56 -30.52 -20.52
CA ILE A 69 -13.47 -29.87 -21.46
C ILE A 69 -12.64 -29.35 -22.65
N PRO A 70 -12.82 -29.87 -23.88
CA PRO A 70 -12.28 -29.24 -25.07
C PRO A 70 -12.79 -27.80 -25.18
N ASP A 71 -11.91 -26.85 -25.50
CA ASP A 71 -12.20 -25.41 -25.59
C ASP A 71 -12.49 -24.71 -24.25
N TYR A 72 -11.94 -25.22 -23.14
CA TYR A 72 -11.97 -24.50 -21.86
C TYR A 72 -11.16 -23.19 -21.92
N GLU A 73 -11.84 -22.07 -21.66
CA GLU A 73 -11.25 -20.74 -21.52
C GLU A 73 -11.36 -20.28 -20.06
N PRO A 74 -10.24 -20.05 -19.34
CA PRO A 74 -10.28 -19.62 -17.95
C PRO A 74 -10.78 -18.17 -17.83
N GLU A 75 -11.81 -17.97 -17.00
CA GLU A 75 -12.37 -16.68 -16.65
C GLU A 75 -11.80 -16.22 -15.31
N TYR A 76 -11.23 -15.02 -15.30
CA TYR A 76 -10.59 -14.46 -14.12
C TYR A 76 -11.35 -13.25 -13.61
N SER A 77 -11.52 -13.18 -12.29
CA SER A 77 -12.03 -11.99 -11.62
C SER A 77 -11.14 -10.77 -11.88
N GLU A 78 -11.65 -9.58 -11.60
CA GLU A 78 -10.84 -8.40 -11.35
C GLU A 78 -9.81 -8.62 -10.22
N LEU A 79 -8.87 -7.68 -10.05
CA LEU A 79 -7.90 -7.75 -8.97
C LEU A 79 -8.58 -7.52 -7.62
N ARG A 80 -8.73 -8.59 -6.84
CA ARG A 80 -9.27 -8.58 -5.47
C ARG A 80 -8.14 -8.73 -4.47
N TRP A 81 -8.19 -7.99 -3.37
CA TRP A 81 -7.24 -8.14 -2.28
C TRP A 81 -7.55 -9.40 -1.48
N GLY A 82 -6.50 -10.15 -1.13
CA GLY A 82 -6.60 -11.32 -0.25
C GLY A 82 -5.85 -12.53 -0.79
N LYS A 83 -5.88 -12.76 -2.10
CA LYS A 83 -5.22 -13.90 -2.76
C LYS A 83 -3.72 -13.97 -2.48
N HIS A 84 -3.04 -12.82 -2.42
CA HIS A 84 -1.59 -12.74 -2.20
C HIS A 84 -1.22 -12.04 -0.90
N LYS A 85 -2.15 -11.98 0.08
CA LYS A 85 -1.92 -11.27 1.36
C LYS A 85 -0.73 -11.83 2.15
N ASP A 86 -0.49 -13.14 2.09
CA ASP A 86 0.56 -13.81 2.88
C ASP A 86 1.97 -13.53 2.32
N SER A 87 2.06 -13.09 1.06
CA SER A 87 3.29 -12.66 0.41
C SER A 87 3.33 -11.15 0.15
N GLN A 88 2.46 -10.38 0.81
CA GLN A 88 2.39 -8.93 0.64
C GLN A 88 3.63 -8.27 1.24
N SER A 89 4.28 -7.41 0.46
CA SER A 89 5.49 -6.68 0.85
C SER A 89 5.33 -5.16 0.81
N VAL A 90 4.28 -4.67 0.14
CA VAL A 90 3.93 -3.25 0.03
C VAL A 90 2.55 -3.03 0.65
N PHE A 91 2.47 -2.10 1.59
CA PHE A 91 1.29 -1.83 2.40
C PHE A 91 0.93 -0.35 2.30
N TYR A 92 -0.32 -0.05 1.96
CA TYR A 92 -0.82 1.32 1.86
C TYR A 92 -1.68 1.63 3.08
N LEU A 93 -1.05 2.17 4.13
CA LEU A 93 -1.65 2.38 5.47
C LEU A 93 -2.92 3.24 5.45
N HIS A 94 -2.96 4.19 4.53
CA HIS A 94 -4.10 5.09 4.35
C HIS A 94 -4.83 4.81 3.04
N GLY A 95 -4.67 3.61 2.47
CA GLY A 95 -5.23 3.24 1.18
C GLY A 95 -4.50 3.90 0.01
N ALA A 96 -5.04 3.72 -1.18
CA ALA A 96 -4.45 4.23 -2.41
C ALA A 96 -5.53 4.55 -3.44
N LEU A 97 -5.27 5.51 -4.31
CA LEU A 97 -6.16 5.95 -5.39
C LEU A 97 -6.74 4.84 -6.28
N PRO A 98 -6.05 3.72 -6.59
CA PRO A 98 -6.64 2.68 -7.41
C PRO A 98 -7.46 1.66 -6.61
N PHE A 99 -7.55 1.78 -5.28
CA PHE A 99 -8.25 0.79 -4.45
C PHE A 99 -9.69 1.20 -4.20
N PHE A 100 -10.65 0.30 -4.33
CA PHE A 100 -12.07 0.55 -4.14
C PHE A 100 -12.69 -0.52 -3.25
N ASP A 101 -13.63 -0.11 -2.41
CA ASP A 101 -14.40 -1.02 -1.56
C ASP A 101 -15.74 -1.34 -2.25
N THR A 102 -16.01 -2.62 -2.52
CA THR A 102 -17.29 -3.06 -3.07
C THR A 102 -18.31 -3.42 -1.99
N GLY A 103 -17.93 -3.29 -0.71
CA GLY A 103 -18.68 -3.72 0.47
C GLY A 103 -18.41 -5.17 0.87
N ILE A 104 -17.99 -6.02 -0.08
CA ILE A 104 -17.60 -7.42 0.16
C ILE A 104 -16.09 -7.56 0.04
N ASP A 105 -15.56 -7.03 -1.07
CA ASP A 105 -14.17 -7.14 -1.49
C ASP A 105 -13.51 -5.78 -1.60
N VAL A 106 -12.18 -5.76 -1.47
CA VAL A 106 -11.36 -4.62 -1.85
C VAL A 106 -10.76 -4.91 -3.21
N ILE A 107 -11.05 -4.08 -4.20
CA ILE A 107 -10.60 -4.26 -5.58
C ILE A 107 -9.59 -3.19 -5.99
N LYS A 108 -8.72 -3.51 -6.94
CA LYS A 108 -7.70 -2.61 -7.45
C LYS A 108 -7.88 -2.37 -8.94
N GLU A 109 -7.95 -1.11 -9.33
CA GLU A 109 -7.87 -0.69 -10.72
C GLU A 109 -6.44 -0.85 -11.26
N GLU A 110 -6.35 -1.29 -12.51
CA GLU A 110 -5.09 -1.48 -13.21
C GLU A 110 -5.11 -0.87 -14.61
N TYR A 111 -3.92 -0.77 -15.20
CA TYR A 111 -3.75 -0.36 -16.57
C TYR A 111 -4.00 -1.55 -17.51
N ASP A 112 -5.05 -1.46 -18.33
CA ASP A 112 -5.48 -2.46 -19.32
C ASP A 112 -5.57 -1.88 -20.74
N GLY A 113 -5.00 -0.68 -20.94
CA GLY A 113 -5.07 0.09 -22.17
C GLY A 113 -5.53 1.53 -21.90
N ASP A 114 -6.44 1.70 -20.95
CA ASP A 114 -6.92 3.00 -20.47
C ASP A 114 -6.06 3.52 -19.30
N TYR A 115 -5.88 4.84 -19.22
CA TYR A 115 -5.11 5.44 -18.14
C TYR A 115 -5.82 5.30 -16.79
N LEU A 116 -5.06 4.88 -15.78
CA LEU A 116 -5.57 4.60 -14.43
C LEU A 116 -6.33 5.78 -13.82
N LEU A 117 -5.85 7.02 -14.00
CA LEU A 117 -6.54 8.21 -13.50
C LEU A 117 -7.91 8.43 -14.17
N ASP A 118 -8.07 8.07 -15.45
CA ASP A 118 -9.34 8.22 -16.14
C ASP A 118 -10.34 7.16 -15.70
N LYS A 119 -9.88 5.92 -15.46
CA LYS A 119 -10.71 4.86 -14.83
C LYS A 119 -11.18 5.27 -13.44
N ILE A 120 -10.28 5.82 -12.62
CA ILE A 120 -10.61 6.34 -11.28
C ILE A 120 -11.62 7.48 -11.37
N LYS A 121 -11.46 8.45 -12.27
CA LYS A 121 -12.44 9.53 -12.49
C LYS A 121 -13.81 8.98 -12.87
N ALA A 122 -13.87 8.03 -13.81
CA ALA A 122 -15.12 7.42 -14.25
C ALA A 122 -15.85 6.69 -13.12
N ARG A 123 -15.13 6.06 -12.19
CA ARG A 123 -15.70 5.51 -10.96
C ARG A 123 -16.23 6.58 -10.02
N MET A 124 -15.45 7.64 -9.79
CA MET A 124 -15.87 8.76 -8.95
C MET A 124 -17.14 9.45 -9.49
N GLU A 125 -17.29 9.56 -10.81
CA GLU A 125 -18.52 10.05 -11.45
C GLU A 125 -19.75 9.17 -11.15
N LYS A 126 -19.54 7.87 -10.94
CA LYS A 126 -20.56 6.91 -10.50
C LYS A 126 -20.76 6.88 -8.98
N LYS A 127 -20.09 7.78 -8.24
CA LYS A 127 -20.07 7.84 -6.76
C LYS A 127 -19.38 6.64 -6.10
N GLU A 128 -18.50 5.96 -6.83
CA GLU A 128 -17.57 4.98 -6.28
C GLU A 128 -16.27 5.70 -5.94
N TYR A 129 -15.93 5.77 -4.66
CA TYR A 129 -14.75 6.51 -4.21
C TYR A 129 -13.62 5.56 -3.85
N PRO A 130 -12.36 5.93 -4.15
CA PRO A 130 -11.24 5.14 -3.71
C PRO A 130 -11.18 5.04 -2.18
N ILE A 131 -10.64 3.93 -1.69
CA ILE A 131 -10.30 3.76 -0.28
C ILE A 131 -9.07 4.60 -0.02
N PHE A 132 -9.25 5.77 0.58
CA PHE A 132 -8.16 6.46 1.25
C PHE A 132 -8.61 7.21 2.51
N VAL A 133 -7.67 7.35 3.45
CA VAL A 133 -7.86 8.00 4.75
C VAL A 133 -7.03 9.29 4.78
N THR A 134 -7.65 10.42 4.45
CA THR A 134 -6.90 11.69 4.25
C THR A 134 -7.32 12.83 5.16
N ALA A 135 -8.54 12.80 5.70
CA ALA A 135 -9.09 13.86 6.53
C ALA A 135 -9.60 13.31 7.87
N GLY A 136 -9.75 14.21 8.83
CA GLY A 136 -10.17 13.86 10.19
C GLY A 136 -9.02 13.70 11.17
N ASN A 137 -9.36 13.67 12.45
CA ASN A 137 -8.41 13.43 13.53
C ASN A 137 -7.99 11.94 13.58
N ALA A 138 -6.97 11.62 14.37
CA ALA A 138 -6.44 10.26 14.43
C ALA A 138 -7.48 9.18 14.81
N ILE A 139 -8.49 9.50 15.63
CA ILE A 139 -9.54 8.54 16.03
C ILE A 139 -10.48 8.26 14.85
N GLU A 140 -10.87 9.28 14.09
CA GLU A 140 -11.70 9.13 12.89
C GLU A 140 -10.97 8.31 11.82
N LYS A 141 -9.69 8.59 11.61
CA LYS A 141 -8.83 7.83 10.71
C LYS A 141 -8.72 6.37 11.13
N LEU A 142 -8.41 6.11 12.41
CA LEU A 142 -8.32 4.75 12.95
C LEU A 142 -9.64 4.00 12.82
N THR A 143 -10.77 4.66 13.08
CA THR A 143 -12.10 4.05 12.91
C THR A 143 -12.30 3.60 11.47
N HIS A 144 -11.96 4.44 10.48
CA HIS A 144 -12.07 4.07 9.07
C HIS A 144 -11.13 2.91 8.70
N ILE A 145 -9.89 2.92 9.21
CA ILE A 145 -8.91 1.83 9.03
C ILE A 145 -9.48 0.51 9.55
N MET A 146 -10.05 0.49 10.75
CA MET A 146 -10.55 -0.75 11.37
C MET A 146 -11.79 -1.33 10.68
N HIS A 147 -12.56 -0.52 9.95
CA HIS A 147 -13.76 -0.97 9.24
C HIS A 147 -13.47 -1.47 7.81
N ASN A 148 -12.25 -1.27 7.29
CA ASN A 148 -11.86 -1.76 5.98
C ASN A 148 -10.83 -2.90 6.11
N LYS A 149 -11.13 -4.05 5.52
CA LYS A 149 -10.30 -5.27 5.68
C LYS A 149 -8.84 -5.08 5.25
N TYR A 150 -8.62 -4.35 4.16
CA TYR A 150 -7.27 -4.07 3.65
C TYR A 150 -6.49 -3.13 4.56
N LEU A 151 -7.12 -2.01 4.98
CA LEU A 151 -6.47 -1.04 5.84
C LEU A 151 -6.16 -1.61 7.22
N SER A 152 -7.10 -2.34 7.81
CA SER A 152 -6.92 -3.03 9.08
C SER A 152 -5.74 -4.01 9.02
N PHE A 153 -5.65 -4.80 7.95
CA PHE A 153 -4.50 -5.68 7.73
C PHE A 153 -3.18 -4.92 7.63
N CYS A 154 -3.13 -3.80 6.90
CA CYS A 154 -1.93 -2.97 6.81
C CYS A 154 -1.51 -2.40 8.17
N TYR A 155 -2.48 -1.98 8.99
CA TYR A 155 -2.26 -1.48 10.35
C TYR A 155 -1.73 -2.58 11.29
N ASP A 156 -2.28 -3.78 11.22
CA ASP A 156 -1.83 -4.93 12.00
C ASP A 156 -0.42 -5.39 11.56
N ALA A 157 -0.13 -5.37 10.26
CA ALA A 157 1.20 -5.63 9.73
C ALA A 157 2.22 -4.61 10.28
N LEU A 158 1.88 -3.32 10.29
CA LEU A 158 2.75 -2.29 10.90
C LEU A 158 2.91 -2.50 12.41
N SER A 159 1.83 -2.87 13.10
CA SER A 159 1.84 -3.11 14.55
C SER A 159 2.62 -4.36 14.96
N SER A 160 3.01 -5.19 13.99
CA SER A 160 3.74 -6.45 14.18
C SER A 160 5.13 -6.49 13.56
N ILE A 161 5.64 -5.36 13.06
CA ILE A 161 6.99 -5.30 12.54
C ILE A 161 8.03 -5.63 13.61
N THR A 162 9.14 -6.19 13.16
CA THR A 162 10.29 -6.49 14.02
C THR A 162 11.56 -5.97 13.37
N GLY A 163 12.67 -5.90 14.11
CA GLY A 163 13.94 -5.42 13.55
C GLY A 163 14.05 -3.90 13.63
N SER A 164 14.16 -3.24 12.49
CA SER A 164 14.40 -1.80 12.42
C SER A 164 13.46 -1.12 11.43
N LEU A 165 12.94 0.04 11.81
CA LEU A 165 12.08 0.87 10.97
C LEU A 165 12.88 2.06 10.45
N ILE A 166 12.80 2.34 9.16
CA ILE A 166 13.38 3.53 8.54
C ILE A 166 12.23 4.33 7.91
N THR A 167 12.13 5.62 8.23
CA THR A 167 11.08 6.48 7.67
C THR A 167 11.66 7.55 6.74
N PHE A 168 10.94 7.82 5.66
CA PHE A 168 11.27 8.86 4.69
C PHE A 168 10.07 9.79 4.51
N GLY A 169 10.28 11.10 4.68
CA GLY A 169 9.24 12.10 4.44
C GLY A 169 8.02 11.99 5.38
N PHE A 170 8.17 11.35 6.53
CA PHE A 170 7.11 11.15 7.51
C PHE A 170 7.40 11.94 8.78
N ASN A 171 6.57 12.94 9.08
CA ASN A 171 6.81 13.90 10.16
C ASN A 171 6.08 13.56 11.48
N PHE A 172 5.36 12.44 11.56
CA PHE A 172 4.64 12.04 12.78
C PHE A 172 3.79 13.19 13.37
N GLY A 173 2.97 13.84 12.54
CA GLY A 173 2.13 14.94 13.00
C GLY A 173 0.95 14.47 13.87
N ASP A 174 0.28 15.42 14.53
CA ASP A 174 -0.85 15.16 15.45
C ASP A 174 -2.00 14.33 14.84
N ASN A 175 -2.15 14.37 13.51
CA ASN A 175 -3.19 13.64 12.79
C ASN A 175 -2.81 12.17 12.50
N ASP A 176 -1.60 11.74 12.84
CA ASP A 176 -1.08 10.41 12.53
C ASP A 176 -0.61 9.64 13.78
N THR A 177 -1.15 10.00 14.95
CA THR A 177 -0.82 9.33 16.22
C THR A 177 -1.17 7.85 16.22
N HIS A 178 -2.14 7.39 15.41
CA HIS A 178 -2.43 5.96 15.25
C HIS A 178 -1.25 5.17 14.66
N ILE A 179 -0.42 5.80 13.81
CA ILE A 179 0.82 5.19 13.28
C ILE A 179 1.88 5.10 14.39
N ILE A 180 2.00 6.14 15.23
CA ILE A 180 2.88 6.12 16.41
C ILE A 180 2.46 4.99 17.35
N ASP A 181 1.15 4.83 17.59
CA ASP A 181 0.60 3.76 18.42
C ASP A 181 0.92 2.37 17.86
N ALA A 182 0.83 2.18 16.54
CA ALA A 182 1.20 0.93 15.88
C ALA A 182 2.69 0.60 16.09
N ILE A 183 3.56 1.59 15.88
CA ILE A 183 5.02 1.44 16.08
C ILE A 183 5.33 1.14 17.55
N ASN A 184 4.66 1.81 18.49
CA ASN A 184 4.81 1.55 19.92
C ASN A 184 4.38 0.14 20.30
N LYS A 185 3.26 -0.36 19.74
CA LYS A 185 2.84 -1.76 19.91
C LYS A 185 3.92 -2.72 19.42
N ALA A 186 4.50 -2.48 18.25
CA ALA A 186 5.58 -3.29 17.69
C ALA A 186 6.84 -3.29 18.57
N ALA A 187 7.19 -2.14 19.18
CA ALA A 187 8.34 -2.02 20.08
C ALA A 187 8.14 -2.69 21.45
N GLN A 188 6.89 -2.77 21.92
CA GLN A 188 6.53 -3.36 23.21
C GLN A 188 6.33 -4.88 23.17
N GLN A 189 6.44 -5.52 21.99
CA GLN A 189 6.28 -6.96 21.87
C GLN A 189 7.37 -7.75 22.65
N PRO A 190 7.07 -9.00 23.08
CA PRO A 190 8.05 -9.85 23.75
C PRO A 190 9.26 -10.16 22.87
N LYS A 191 10.44 -10.26 23.50
CA LYS A 191 11.65 -10.72 22.81
C LYS A 191 11.47 -12.16 22.31
N PRO A 192 12.04 -12.53 21.14
CA PRO A 192 12.87 -11.70 20.26
C PRO A 192 12.09 -10.88 19.22
N ASN A 193 10.77 -11.05 19.14
CA ASN A 193 9.93 -10.53 18.06
C ASN A 193 9.43 -9.12 18.38
N ARG A 194 10.29 -8.11 18.30
CA ARG A 194 9.90 -6.71 18.50
C ARG A 194 10.66 -5.76 17.59
N LEU A 195 10.17 -4.54 17.48
CA LEU A 195 10.90 -3.44 16.89
C LEU A 195 12.03 -2.99 17.85
N TRP A 196 13.26 -2.95 17.35
CA TRP A 196 14.46 -2.65 18.14
C TRP A 196 14.95 -1.22 17.97
N SER A 197 14.76 -0.64 16.80
CA SER A 197 15.24 0.70 16.46
C SER A 197 14.35 1.36 15.41
N ILE A 198 14.33 2.68 15.45
CA ILE A 198 13.71 3.53 14.44
C ILE A 198 14.73 4.57 13.97
N TYR A 199 14.78 4.80 12.66
CA TYR A 199 15.61 5.81 12.01
C TYR A 199 14.68 6.74 11.25
N ILE A 200 14.68 8.02 11.61
CA ILE A 200 13.73 9.01 11.08
C ILE A 200 14.46 9.97 10.16
N GLY A 201 14.06 10.01 8.89
CA GLY A 201 14.56 11.00 7.93
C GLY A 201 13.92 12.38 8.17
N VAL A 202 14.75 13.40 8.38
CA VAL A 202 14.34 14.80 8.57
C VAL A 202 14.81 15.66 7.40
N TYR A 203 14.00 16.63 6.97
CA TYR A 203 14.31 17.49 5.82
C TYR A 203 14.75 18.90 6.23
N SER A 204 14.27 19.38 7.37
CA SER A 204 14.60 20.70 7.92
C SER A 204 14.92 20.65 9.42
N ASP A 205 15.55 21.72 9.94
CA ASP A 205 15.82 21.87 11.37
C ASP A 205 14.53 21.91 12.22
N ASN A 206 13.43 22.43 11.64
CA ASN A 206 12.13 22.43 12.29
C ASN A 206 11.56 21.02 12.44
N ASP A 207 11.67 20.18 11.39
CA ASP A 207 11.25 18.78 11.46
C ASP A 207 12.09 18.04 12.52
N TYR A 208 13.39 18.31 12.57
CA TYR A 208 14.27 17.73 13.58
C TYR A 208 13.91 18.14 15.02
N ALA A 209 13.50 19.40 15.24
CA ALA A 209 13.02 19.86 16.53
C ALA A 209 11.70 19.16 16.91
N HIS A 210 10.74 19.08 15.98
CA HIS A 210 9.47 18.38 16.17
C HIS A 210 9.65 16.91 16.53
N ILE A 211 10.50 16.18 15.79
CA ILE A 211 10.78 14.76 16.04
C ILE A 211 11.44 14.53 17.41
N LYS A 212 12.15 15.51 17.98
CA LYS A 212 12.72 15.40 19.33
C LYS A 212 11.70 15.54 20.45
N GLU A 213 10.55 16.14 20.17
CA GLU A 213 9.48 16.36 21.14
C GLU A 213 8.56 15.14 21.28
N ILE A 214 8.60 14.23 20.29
CA ILE A 214 7.84 12.97 20.22
C ILE A 214 8.62 11.83 20.88
#